data_AF-A0A936UTD1-F1
#
_entry.id   AF-A0A936UTD1-F1
#
_cell.length_a   1.000
_cell.length_b   1.000
_cell.length_c   1.000
_cell.angle_alpha   90.00
_cell.angle_beta   90.00
_cell.angle_gamma   90.00
#
_symmetry.space_group_name_H-M   'P 1'
#
loop_
_entity.id
_entity.type
_entity.pdbx_description
1 polymer ?
#
loop_
_entity_poly.entity_id
_entity_poly.type
_entity_poly.pdbx_seq_one_letter_code
_entity_poly.pdbx_strand_id
1 'polypeptide(L)'
;MESPLPHDIDPELWFPCRDVAGARDYLYASVRHTFLGRMGAYCAAKDVYFRISAHEIPPGSPLTTTYRVRGYLAGSLPSSPIDDPSDEESAAWEARAQTYFASGHWPAKFEE
;
A
#
# COMPACT_ATOMS: atom_id res chain seq x y z
N MET A 1 22.52 18.68 6.76
CA MET A 1 21.24 19.15 7.30
C MET A 1 20.17 18.47 6.46
N GLU A 2 19.38 17.57 7.04
CA GLU A 2 18.21 17.02 6.34
C GLU A 2 17.28 18.20 6.01
N SER A 3 16.87 18.32 4.74
CA SER A 3 15.82 19.26 4.37
C SER A 3 14.55 18.90 5.15
N PRO A 4 13.81 19.89 5.67
CA PRO A 4 12.56 19.61 6.36
C PRO A 4 11.61 18.88 5.41
N LEU A 5 10.91 17.87 5.93
CA LEU A 5 9.91 17.14 5.15
C LEU A 5 8.78 18.10 4.73
N PRO A 6 8.15 17.85 3.56
CA PRO A 6 6.93 18.54 3.18
C PRO A 6 5.86 18.40 4.27
N HIS A 7 5.00 19.43 4.41
CA HIS A 7 4.01 19.54 5.50
C HIS A 7 2.95 18.42 5.52
N ASP A 8 2.72 17.77 4.38
CA ASP A 8 1.77 16.68 4.20
C ASP A 8 2.39 15.29 4.43
N ILE A 9 3.69 15.24 4.74
CA ILE A 9 4.42 14.02 5.06
C ILE A 9 4.48 13.83 6.58
N ASP A 10 3.89 12.72 7.04
CA ASP A 10 4.01 12.28 8.42
C ASP A 10 5.36 11.58 8.63
N PRO A 11 6.25 12.10 9.50
CA PRO A 11 7.57 11.51 9.73
C PRO A 11 7.50 10.12 10.40
N GLU A 12 6.38 9.73 11.00
CA GLU A 12 6.20 8.41 11.63
C GLU A 12 5.82 7.31 10.63
N LEU A 13 5.37 7.68 9.43
CA LEU A 13 4.92 6.74 8.40
C LEU A 13 6.04 6.42 7.40
N TRP A 14 7.19 5.99 7.89
CA TRP A 14 8.37 5.76 7.06
C TRP A 14 8.70 4.28 6.85
N PHE A 15 9.52 3.99 5.85
CA PHE A 15 10.17 2.70 5.62
C PHE A 15 11.58 2.90 5.00
N PRO A 16 12.48 1.91 5.07
CA PRO A 16 13.83 2.08 4.52
C PRO A 16 13.81 2.36 3.01
N CYS A 17 14.54 3.39 2.58
CA CYS A 17 14.69 3.71 1.17
C CYS A 17 15.50 2.61 0.45
N ARG A 18 15.01 2.15 -0.70
CA ARG A 18 15.68 1.11 -1.49
C ARG A 18 16.88 1.65 -2.26
N ASP A 19 16.80 2.89 -2.73
CA ASP A 19 17.77 3.47 -3.67
C ASP A 19 18.95 4.14 -2.96
N VAL A 20 18.75 4.63 -1.73
CA VAL A 20 19.75 5.39 -0.98
C VAL A 20 19.92 4.77 0.40
N ALA A 21 21.10 4.18 0.63
CA ALA A 21 21.42 3.49 1.88
C ALA A 21 21.30 4.44 3.09
N GLY A 22 20.60 3.99 4.12
CA GLY A 22 20.36 4.76 5.35
C GLY A 22 19.28 5.84 5.25
N ALA A 23 18.75 6.11 4.05
CA ALA A 23 17.65 7.03 3.86
C ALA A 23 16.29 6.39 4.15
N ARG A 24 15.27 7.25 4.26
CA ARG A 24 13.88 6.86 4.50
C ARG A 24 12.99 7.31 3.35
N ASP A 25 12.03 6.47 3.03
CA ASP A 25 10.87 6.81 2.23
C ASP A 25 9.64 6.90 3.14
N TYR A 26 8.66 7.72 2.78
CA TYR A 26 7.52 8.06 3.62
C TYR A 26 6.23 7.79 2.88
N LEU A 27 5.27 7.13 3.54
CA LEU A 27 3.91 7.01 3.04
C LEU A 27 3.16 8.33 3.23
N TYR A 28 2.35 8.68 2.25
CA TYR A 28 1.48 9.85 2.33
C TYR A 28 0.08 9.54 1.78
N ALA A 29 -0.88 10.38 2.16
CA ALA A 29 -2.25 10.29 1.66
C ALA A 29 -2.34 10.85 0.24
N SER A 30 -2.11 10.00 -0.76
CA SER A 30 -2.31 10.37 -2.16
C SER A 30 -3.78 10.36 -2.54
N VAL A 31 -4.24 11.38 -3.28
CA VAL A 31 -5.62 11.47 -3.81
C VAL A 31 -5.83 10.79 -5.16
N ARG A 32 -4.75 10.54 -5.93
CA ARG A 32 -4.80 9.77 -7.18
C ARG A 32 -4.27 8.37 -6.89
N HIS A 33 -4.75 7.32 -7.54
CA HIS A 33 -4.15 5.98 -7.45
C HIS A 33 -4.06 5.38 -8.86
N THR A 34 -3.00 4.63 -9.14
CA THR A 34 -2.83 3.97 -10.44
C THR A 34 -3.62 2.66 -10.52
N PHE A 35 -3.77 1.94 -9.39
CA PHE A 35 -4.63 0.77 -9.23
C PHE A 35 -4.90 0.53 -7.73
N LEU A 36 -5.83 -0.37 -7.41
CA LEU A 36 -6.18 -0.73 -6.02
C LEU A 36 -4.95 -1.24 -5.26
N GLY A 37 -4.76 -0.75 -4.04
CA GLY A 37 -3.62 -1.12 -3.20
C GLY A 37 -2.32 -0.34 -3.46
N ARG A 38 -2.24 0.50 -4.51
CA ARG A 38 -1.10 1.43 -4.70
C ARG A 38 -1.21 2.65 -3.80
N MET A 39 -0.30 2.75 -2.86
CA MET A 39 -0.14 3.87 -1.93
C MET A 39 0.81 4.92 -2.52
N GLY A 40 0.68 6.16 -2.05
CA GLY A 40 1.64 7.21 -2.33
C GLY A 40 2.85 7.08 -1.40
N ALA A 41 4.05 7.25 -1.95
CA ALA A 41 5.28 7.36 -1.18
C ALA A 41 6.15 8.54 -1.64
N TYR A 42 7.00 9.04 -0.76
CA TYR A 42 7.91 10.15 -0.99
C TYR A 42 9.32 9.76 -0.53
N CYS A 43 10.32 9.96 -1.38
CA CYS A 43 11.73 9.74 -1.06
C CYS A 43 12.39 11.07 -0.74
N ALA A 44 12.70 11.31 0.54
CA ALA A 44 13.30 12.58 0.97
C ALA A 44 14.74 12.78 0.43
N ALA A 45 15.49 11.70 0.26
CA ALA A 45 16.87 11.76 -0.24
C ALA A 45 16.96 12.15 -1.72
N LYS A 46 15.90 11.87 -2.49
CA LYS A 46 15.84 12.13 -3.93
C LYS A 46 14.86 13.24 -4.30
N ASP A 47 14.08 13.74 -3.34
CA ASP A 47 13.00 14.71 -3.52
C ASP A 47 12.01 14.29 -4.63
N VAL A 48 11.50 13.05 -4.53
CA VAL A 48 10.57 12.48 -5.52
C VAL A 48 9.38 11.79 -4.89
N TYR A 49 8.22 11.97 -5.51
CA TYR A 49 7.00 11.23 -5.19
C TYR A 49 6.86 10.02 -6.12
N PHE A 50 6.47 8.90 -5.56
CA PHE A 50 6.31 7.64 -6.28
C PHE A 50 5.17 6.80 -5.69
N ARG A 51 4.98 5.61 -6.26
CA ARG A 51 3.90 4.68 -5.92
C ARG A 51 4.47 3.39 -5.40
N ILE A 52 3.90 2.87 -4.31
CA ILE A 52 4.35 1.65 -3.66
C ILE A 52 3.17 0.73 -3.29
N SER A 53 3.40 -0.57 -3.29
CA SER A 53 2.45 -1.62 -2.89
C SER A 53 3.01 -2.33 -1.66
N ALA A 54 2.17 -3.11 -0.98
CA ALA A 54 2.55 -3.69 0.30
C ALA A 54 3.81 -4.58 0.23
N HIS A 55 3.98 -5.36 -0.84
CA HIS A 55 5.15 -6.24 -0.98
C HIS A 55 6.48 -5.50 -1.22
N GLU A 56 6.45 -4.24 -1.65
CA GLU A 56 7.66 -3.42 -1.81
C GLU A 56 8.08 -2.75 -0.50
N ILE A 57 7.23 -2.78 0.54
CA ILE A 57 7.57 -2.24 1.86
C ILE A 57 8.40 -3.28 2.60
N PRO A 58 9.65 -2.97 3.00
CA PRO A 58 10.52 -3.95 3.62
C PRO A 58 9.96 -4.50 4.94
N PRO A 59 10.21 -5.79 5.25
CA PRO A 59 9.95 -6.33 6.57
C PRO A 59 10.78 -5.57 7.62
N GLY A 60 10.21 -5.35 8.80
CA GLY A 60 10.86 -4.58 9.86
C GLY A 60 10.66 -3.06 9.76
N SER A 61 9.84 -2.59 8.81
CA SER A 61 9.33 -1.22 8.82
C SER A 61 8.56 -0.94 10.14
N PRO A 62 8.50 0.32 10.60
CA PRO A 62 7.75 0.72 11.78
C PRO A 62 6.34 0.13 11.85
N LEU A 63 5.88 -0.17 13.07
CA LEU A 63 4.52 -0.68 13.29
C LEU A 63 3.44 0.31 12.82
N THR A 64 3.68 1.61 12.97
CA THR A 64 2.82 2.69 12.45
C THR A 64 2.59 2.55 10.95
N THR A 65 3.68 2.44 10.18
CA THR A 65 3.66 2.18 8.72
C THR A 65 2.92 0.88 8.41
N THR A 66 3.23 -0.20 9.14
CA THR A 66 2.60 -1.52 8.93
C THR A 66 1.09 -1.47 9.14
N TYR A 67 0.62 -0.85 10.22
CA TYR A 67 -0.81 -0.71 10.49
C TYR A 67 -1.50 0.24 9.51
N ARG A 68 -0.82 1.32 9.10
CA ARG A 68 -1.33 2.22 8.06
C ARG A 68 -1.58 1.48 6.75
N VAL A 69 -0.63 0.66 6.31
CA VAL A 69 -0.74 -0.16 5.10
C VAL A 69 -1.91 -1.15 5.24
N ARG A 70 -1.97 -1.90 6.34
CA ARG A 70 -3.07 -2.86 6.57
C ARG A 70 -4.45 -2.21 6.57
N GLY A 71 -4.59 -1.06 7.23
CA GLY A 71 -5.83 -0.29 7.25
C GLY A 71 -6.21 0.24 5.87
N TYR A 72 -5.25 0.76 5.12
CA TYR A 72 -5.46 1.22 3.75
C TYR A 72 -5.94 0.07 2.84
N LEU A 73 -5.31 -1.11 2.91
CA LEU A 73 -5.72 -2.28 2.13
C LEU A 73 -7.13 -2.73 2.52
N ALA A 74 -7.43 -2.85 3.82
CA ALA A 74 -8.76 -3.24 4.28
C ALA A 74 -9.85 -2.29 3.78
N GLY A 75 -9.59 -0.98 3.78
CA GLY A 75 -10.52 0.03 3.29
C GLY A 75 -10.61 0.17 1.76
N SER A 76 -9.72 -0.49 1.02
CA SER A 76 -9.66 -0.43 -0.45
C SER A 76 -9.99 -1.78 -1.12
N LEU A 77 -10.43 -2.76 -0.34
CA LEU A 77 -10.94 -4.02 -0.87
C LEU A 77 -12.18 -3.77 -1.73
N PRO A 78 -12.28 -4.41 -2.91
CA PRO A 78 -13.54 -4.48 -3.64
C PRO A 78 -14.62 -5.11 -2.78
N SER A 79 -15.88 -4.73 -3.02
CA SER A 79 -17.02 -5.40 -2.41
C SER A 79 -16.98 -6.91 -2.70
N SER A 80 -17.41 -7.70 -1.72
CA SER A 80 -17.74 -9.11 -1.95
C SER A 80 -18.72 -9.23 -3.12
N PRO A 81 -18.63 -10.27 -3.97
CA PRO A 81 -19.67 -10.54 -4.97
C PRO A 81 -21.05 -10.49 -4.30
N ILE A 82 -21.93 -9.71 -4.93
CA ILE A 82 -23.15 -9.17 -4.34
C ILE A 82 -24.28 -10.14 -4.68
N ASP A 83 -24.96 -10.60 -3.62
CA ASP A 83 -26.17 -11.44 -3.56
C ASP A 83 -25.97 -12.97 -3.63
N ASP A 84 -25.94 -13.57 -2.44
CA ASP A 84 -25.94 -15.03 -2.16
C ASP A 84 -24.83 -15.83 -2.89
N PRO A 85 -23.55 -15.49 -2.65
CA PRO A 85 -22.46 -16.25 -3.25
C PRO A 85 -22.51 -17.70 -2.75
N SER A 86 -22.26 -18.63 -3.66
CA SER A 86 -21.95 -20.01 -3.27
C SER A 86 -20.73 -20.06 -2.34
N ASP A 87 -20.58 -21.16 -1.60
CA ASP A 87 -19.40 -21.38 -0.74
C ASP A 87 -18.09 -21.31 -1.56
N GLU A 88 -18.11 -21.78 -2.80
CA GLU A 88 -16.96 -21.73 -3.72
C GLU A 88 -16.60 -20.29 -4.10
N GLU A 89 -17.59 -19.45 -4.43
CA GLU A 89 -17.38 -18.04 -4.75
C GLU A 89 -16.86 -17.25 -3.55
N SER A 90 -17.40 -17.54 -2.36
CA SER A 90 -16.95 -16.94 -1.10
C SER A 90 -15.49 -17.29 -0.82
N ALA A 91 -15.14 -18.59 -0.89
CA ALA A 91 -13.76 -19.04 -0.68
C ALA A 91 -12.78 -18.47 -1.72
N ALA A 92 -13.19 -18.38 -2.99
CA ALA A 92 -12.39 -17.79 -4.05
C ALA A 92 -12.14 -16.29 -3.82
N TRP A 93 -13.16 -15.56 -3.37
CA TRP A 93 -13.02 -14.15 -3.01
C TRP A 93 -12.09 -13.96 -1.80
N GLU A 94 -12.25 -14.77 -0.75
CA GLU A 94 -11.38 -14.73 0.44
C GLU A 94 -9.91 -15.00 0.08
N ALA A 95 -9.64 -16.00 -0.76
CA ALA A 95 -8.28 -16.31 -1.22
C ALA A 95 -7.66 -15.14 -2.00
N ARG A 96 -8.46 -14.43 -2.81
CA ARG A 96 -8.03 -13.20 -3.51
C ARG A 96 -7.76 -12.07 -2.52
N ALA A 97 -8.63 -11.88 -1.52
CA ALA A 97 -8.44 -10.88 -0.48
C ALA A 97 -7.18 -11.13 0.36
N GLN A 98 -6.88 -12.38 0.72
CA GLN A 98 -5.63 -12.72 1.41
C GLN A 98 -4.40 -12.42 0.55
N THR A 99 -4.43 -12.78 -0.74
CA THR A 99 -3.36 -12.43 -1.69
C THR A 99 -3.18 -10.92 -1.82
N TYR A 100 -4.28 -10.17 -1.83
CA TYR A 100 -4.28 -8.71 -1.84
C TYR A 100 -3.65 -8.13 -0.58
N PHE A 101 -3.96 -8.64 0.61
CA PHE A 101 -3.34 -8.18 1.85
C PHE A 101 -1.83 -8.41 1.88
N ALA A 102 -1.35 -9.49 1.27
CA ALA A 102 0.08 -9.79 1.19
C ALA A 102 0.80 -8.89 0.17
N SER A 103 0.17 -8.60 -0.98
CA SER A 103 0.86 -7.98 -2.12
C SER A 103 0.54 -6.50 -2.32
N GLY A 104 -0.66 -6.05 -1.91
CA GLY A 104 -1.26 -4.79 -2.31
C GLY A 104 -1.66 -4.76 -3.80
N HIS A 105 -1.80 -5.91 -4.45
CA HIS A 105 -2.23 -6.03 -5.83
C HIS A 105 -3.54 -6.81 -5.90
N TRP A 106 -4.62 -6.13 -6.28
CA TRP A 106 -5.86 -6.84 -6.58
C TRP A 106 -5.76 -7.34 -8.02
N PRO A 107 -5.93 -8.64 -8.28
CA PRO A 107 -5.89 -9.15 -9.65
C PRO A 107 -6.95 -8.40 -10.47
N ALA A 108 -6.52 -7.77 -11.56
CA ALA A 108 -7.45 -7.13 -12.48
C ALA A 108 -8.52 -8.16 -12.88
N LYS A 109 -9.78 -7.73 -12.96
CA LYS A 109 -10.75 -8.53 -13.70
C LYS A 109 -10.17 -8.71 -15.10
N PHE A 110 -9.99 -9.95 -15.56
CA PHE A 110 -10.03 -10.19 -16.99
C PHE A 110 -11.41 -9.72 -17.43
N GLU A 111 -11.48 -8.58 -18.12
CA GLU A 111 -12.66 -8.22 -18.89
C GLU A 111 -12.64 -9.15 -20.12
N GLU A 112 -13.66 -10.01 -20.21
CA GLU A 112 -14.10 -10.63 -21.48
C GLU A 112 -14.80 -9.60 -22.35
#